data_AF-A0A285Q0I2-F1
#
_entry.id   AF-A0A285Q0I2-F1
#
_cell.length_a   1.000
_cell.length_b   1.000
_cell.length_c   1.000
_cell.angle_alpha   90.00
_cell.angle_beta   90.00
_cell.angle_gamma   90.00
#
_symmetry.space_group_name_H-M   'P 1'
#
loop_
_entity.id
_entity.type
_entity.pdbx_description
1 polymer ?
#
loop_
_entity_poly.entity_id
_entity_poly.type
_entity_poly.pdbx_seq_one_letter_code
_entity_poly.pdbx_strand_id
1 'polypeptide(L)'
;MKTESVETMHNRYIRNARKAAHGETGYERAKAIYHYFEQFTEHPHARYTFEQNAANRFSNGMNDKQFAVWLMHDMASLCAINDMLRNDFLNS
;
A
#
# COMPACT_ATOMS: atom_id res chain seq x y z
N MET A 1 -24.57 -8.62 6.39
CA MET A 1 -23.50 -7.60 6.52
C MET A 1 -23.20 -7.07 5.13
N LYS A 2 -23.09 -5.75 4.90
CA LYS A 2 -22.82 -5.23 3.56
C LYS A 2 -21.32 -5.36 3.29
N THR A 3 -20.92 -6.21 2.35
CA THR A 3 -19.50 -6.36 1.98
C THR A 3 -19.02 -5.05 1.36
N GLU A 4 -17.92 -4.53 1.87
CA GLU A 4 -17.30 -3.32 1.34
C GLU A 4 -16.65 -3.62 -0.01
N SER A 5 -16.78 -2.73 -0.99
CA SER A 5 -16.16 -2.94 -2.31
C SER A 5 -14.63 -2.81 -2.22
N VAL A 6 -13.92 -3.52 -3.10
CA VAL A 6 -12.45 -3.41 -3.26
C VAL A 6 -12.02 -1.96 -3.43
N GLU A 7 -12.76 -1.18 -4.21
CA GLU A 7 -12.48 0.24 -4.43
C GLU A 7 -12.56 1.05 -3.12
N THR A 8 -13.56 0.77 -2.27
CA THR A 8 -13.72 1.48 -1.00
C THR A 8 -12.59 1.13 -0.04
N MET A 9 -12.19 -0.14 0.02
CA MET A 9 -11.04 -0.60 0.80
C MET A 9 -9.73 0.02 0.31
N HIS A 10 -9.47 -0.02 -1.00
CA HIS A 10 -8.31 0.63 -1.62
C HIS A 10 -8.26 2.13 -1.25
N ASN A 11 -9.37 2.86 -1.41
CA ASN A 11 -9.43 4.29 -1.09
C ASN A 11 -9.21 4.57 0.39
N ARG A 12 -9.67 3.69 1.29
CA ARG A 12 -9.34 3.76 2.73
C ARG A 12 -7.83 3.63 2.95
N TYR A 13 -7.18 2.63 2.34
CA TYR A 13 -5.74 2.43 2.45
C TYR A 13 -4.96 3.64 1.94
N ILE A 14 -5.32 4.20 0.79
CA ILE A 14 -4.70 5.42 0.25
C ILE A 14 -4.81 6.59 1.24
N ARG A 15 -6.00 6.83 1.82
CA ARG A 15 -6.19 7.94 2.77
C ARG A 15 -5.34 7.78 4.02
N ASN A 16 -5.26 6.58 4.56
CA ASN A 16 -4.49 6.31 5.77
C ASN A 16 -2.97 6.36 5.51
N ALA A 17 -2.50 5.80 4.40
CA ALA A 17 -1.11 5.91 3.98
C ALA A 17 -0.68 7.38 3.78
N ARG A 18 -1.55 8.21 3.18
CA ARG A 18 -1.29 9.66 3.03
C ARG A 18 -1.17 10.38 4.37
N LYS A 19 -1.98 10.00 5.36
CA LYS A 19 -1.90 10.54 6.73
C LYS A 19 -0.60 10.13 7.41
N ALA A 20 -0.22 8.86 7.30
CA ALA A 20 1.01 8.33 7.89
C ALA A 20 2.27 8.99 7.30
N ALA A 21 2.27 9.27 5.99
CA ALA A 21 3.38 9.93 5.30
C ALA A 21 3.23 11.46 5.22
N HIS A 22 2.41 12.08 6.07
CA HIS A 22 2.26 13.53 6.08
C HIS A 22 3.56 14.21 6.55
N GLY A 23 3.96 15.31 5.90
CA GLY A 23 5.23 15.98 6.19
C GLY A 23 6.47 15.34 5.53
N GLU A 24 6.38 14.07 5.15
CA GLU A 24 7.49 13.34 4.52
C GLU A 24 7.61 13.60 3.01
N THR A 25 8.86 13.64 2.51
CA THR A 25 9.21 13.89 1.11
C THR A 25 10.22 12.88 0.57
N GLY A 26 10.37 12.82 -0.76
CA GLY A 26 11.33 11.93 -1.42
C GLY A 26 11.17 10.47 -1.01
N TYR A 27 12.31 9.78 -0.85
CA TYR A 27 12.36 8.38 -0.44
C TYR A 27 11.82 8.13 0.98
N GLU A 28 11.95 9.09 1.90
CA GLU A 28 11.40 8.96 3.27
C GLU A 28 9.87 8.87 3.25
N ARG A 29 9.23 9.58 2.32
CA ARG A 29 7.78 9.42 2.08
C ARG A 29 7.42 7.98 1.72
N ALA A 30 8.22 7.33 0.88
CA ALA A 30 7.98 5.93 0.51
C ALA A 30 8.16 4.99 1.71
N LYS A 31 9.16 5.22 2.58
CA LYS A 31 9.33 4.45 3.82
C LYS A 31 8.15 4.62 4.78
N ALA A 32 7.67 5.84 4.98
CA ALA A 32 6.51 6.09 5.84
C ALA A 32 5.24 5.40 5.32
N ILE A 33 5.05 5.36 3.99
CA ILE A 33 3.99 4.59 3.35
C ILE A 33 4.17 3.09 3.62
N TYR A 34 5.37 2.55 3.41
CA TYR A 34 5.68 1.16 3.70
C TYR A 34 5.41 0.80 5.17
N HIS A 35 5.91 1.58 6.13
CA HIS A 35 5.68 1.34 7.55
C HIS A 35 4.20 1.36 7.92
N TYR A 36 3.39 2.19 7.26
CA TYR A 36 1.95 2.13 7.44
C TYR A 36 1.38 0.74 7.10
N PHE A 37 1.72 0.21 5.93
CA PHE A 37 1.25 -1.11 5.48
C PHE A 37 1.86 -2.27 6.26
N GLU A 38 3.07 -2.12 6.79
CA GLU A 38 3.70 -3.14 7.63
C GLU A 38 3.07 -3.21 9.03
N GLN A 39 2.75 -2.05 9.63
CA GLN A 39 2.36 -1.99 11.04
C GLN A 39 0.85 -1.97 11.25
N PHE A 40 0.07 -1.46 10.30
CA PHE A 40 -1.35 -1.15 10.50
C PHE A 40 -2.28 -1.84 9.50
N THR A 41 -1.76 -2.73 8.65
CA THR A 41 -2.57 -3.54 7.74
C THR A 41 -2.11 -4.98 7.75
N GLU A 42 -2.89 -5.87 7.14
CA GLU A 42 -2.57 -7.30 7.07
C GLU A 42 -1.82 -7.65 5.77
N HIS A 43 -0.97 -6.74 5.31
CA HIS A 43 -0.19 -6.97 4.11
C HIS A 43 0.79 -8.13 4.33
N PRO A 44 0.69 -9.25 3.60
CA PRO A 44 1.41 -10.49 3.93
C PRO A 44 2.93 -10.34 3.86
N HIS A 45 3.43 -9.53 2.91
CA HIS A 45 4.88 -9.37 2.67
C HIS A 45 5.28 -7.90 2.42
N ALA A 46 4.85 -6.97 3.28
CA ALA A 46 5.03 -5.52 3.06
C ALA A 46 6.49 -5.13 2.81
N ARG A 47 7.40 -5.68 3.62
CA ARG A 47 8.85 -5.45 3.49
C ARG A 47 9.41 -5.95 2.16
N TYR A 48 9.07 -7.18 1.77
CA TYR A 48 9.55 -7.75 0.49
C TYR A 48 9.06 -6.91 -0.70
N THR A 49 7.78 -6.53 -0.71
CA THR A 49 7.20 -5.65 -1.73
C THR A 49 7.95 -4.32 -1.79
N PHE A 50 8.21 -3.69 -0.63
CA PHE A 50 8.98 -2.45 -0.59
C PHE A 50 10.39 -2.63 -1.14
N GLU A 51 11.14 -3.63 -0.67
CA GLU A 51 12.53 -3.86 -1.09
C GLU A 51 12.65 -4.14 -2.59
N GLN A 52 11.77 -5.00 -3.13
CA GLN A 52 11.74 -5.32 -4.55
C GLN A 52 11.42 -4.08 -5.39
N ASN A 53 10.41 -3.31 -4.99
CA ASN A 53 10.01 -2.11 -5.71
C ASN A 53 11.04 -1.00 -5.61
N ALA A 54 11.69 -0.86 -4.45
CA ALA A 54 12.79 0.08 -4.25
C ALA A 54 13.99 -0.27 -5.13
N ALA A 55 14.32 -1.55 -5.31
CA ALA A 55 15.38 -1.99 -6.21
C ALA A 55 15.04 -1.69 -7.68
N ASN A 56 13.79 -1.91 -8.08
CA ASN A 56 13.33 -1.72 -9.45
C ASN A 56 13.10 -0.26 -9.85
N ARG A 57 13.00 0.66 -8.89
CA ARG A 57 12.60 2.06 -9.16
C ARG A 57 13.50 2.77 -10.18
N PHE A 58 14.82 2.53 -10.10
CA PHE A 58 15.79 3.16 -11.00
C PHE A 58 15.73 2.57 -12.41
N SER A 59 15.58 1.24 -12.52
CA SER A 59 15.38 0.56 -13.80
C SER A 59 14.11 1.01 -14.51
N ASN A 60 13.09 1.40 -13.74
CA ASN A 60 11.83 1.95 -14.25
C ASN A 60 11.87 3.48 -14.50
N GLY A 61 13.03 4.13 -14.31
CA GLY A 61 13.19 5.57 -14.50
C GLY A 61 12.35 6.42 -13.54
N MET A 62 11.94 5.88 -12.39
CA MET A 62 11.12 6.61 -11.42
C MET A 62 11.98 7.49 -10.53
N ASN A 63 11.57 8.75 -10.36
CA ASN A 63 12.06 9.56 -9.25
C ASN A 63 11.35 9.19 -7.94
N ASP A 64 11.89 9.67 -6.81
CA ASP A 64 11.36 9.33 -5.48
C ASP A 64 9.88 9.72 -5.29
N LYS A 65 9.44 10.83 -5.87
CA LYS A 65 8.04 11.27 -5.78
C LYS A 65 7.12 10.32 -6.52
N GLN A 66 7.50 9.92 -7.74
CA GLN A 66 6.77 8.93 -8.54
C GLN A 66 6.75 7.57 -7.83
N PHE A 67 7.90 7.15 -7.29
CA PHE A 67 8.03 5.91 -6.54
C PHE A 67 7.10 5.87 -5.32
N ALA A 68 7.08 6.93 -4.50
CA ALA A 68 6.20 6.99 -3.33
C ALA A 68 4.71 6.90 -3.70
N VAL A 69 4.27 7.55 -4.78
CA VAL A 69 2.89 7.47 -5.24
C VAL A 69 2.56 6.08 -5.75
N TRP A 70 3.44 5.51 -6.58
CA TRP A 70 3.25 4.19 -7.15
C TRP A 70 3.21 3.10 -6.06
N LEU A 71 4.15 3.12 -5.11
CA LEU A 71 4.21 2.18 -3.98
C LEU A 71 2.93 2.19 -3.14
N MET A 72 2.36 3.38 -2.92
CA MET A 72 1.11 3.55 -2.18
C MET A 72 -0.06 2.82 -2.85
N HIS A 73 -0.15 2.94 -4.17
CA HIS A 73 -1.21 2.29 -4.95
C HIS A 73 -1.01 0.78 -5.05
N ASP A 74 0.22 0.32 -5.23
CA ASP A 74 0.56 -1.09 -5.28
C ASP A 74 0.18 -1.80 -3.96
N MET A 75 0.66 -1.29 -2.82
CA MET A 75 0.35 -1.85 -1.51
C MET A 75 -1.13 -1.73 -1.13
N ALA A 76 -1.81 -0.62 -1.49
CA ALA A 76 -3.24 -0.47 -1.25
C ALA A 76 -4.06 -1.49 -2.04
N SER A 77 -3.67 -1.78 -3.29
CA SER A 77 -4.35 -2.75 -4.14
C SER A 77 -4.18 -4.16 -3.59
N LEU A 78 -2.97 -4.54 -3.19
CA LEU A 78 -2.70 -5.84 -2.58
C LEU A 78 -3.49 -6.04 -1.29
N CYS A 79 -3.54 -5.05 -0.39
CA CYS A 79 -4.33 -5.15 0.83
C CYS A 79 -5.84 -5.26 0.53
N ALA A 80 -6.36 -4.42 -0.38
CA ALA A 80 -7.79 -4.43 -0.69
C ALA A 80 -8.25 -5.75 -1.32
N ILE A 81 -7.44 -6.36 -2.19
CA ILE A 81 -7.72 -7.67 -2.77
C ILE A 81 -7.70 -8.75 -1.69
N ASN A 82 -6.69 -8.74 -0.81
CA ASN A 82 -6.59 -9.73 0.26
C ASN A 82 -7.75 -9.63 1.26
N ASP A 83 -8.15 -8.43 1.64
CA ASP A 83 -9.31 -8.20 2.51
C ASP A 83 -10.60 -8.69 1.86
N MET A 84 -10.80 -8.41 0.57
CA MET A 84 -11.96 -8.91 -0.18
C MET A 84 -11.99 -10.44 -0.16
N LEU A 85 -10.90 -11.09 -0.55
CA LEU A 85 -10.81 -12.55 -0.58
C LEU A 85 -11.05 -13.17 0.80
N ARG A 86 -10.53 -12.54 1.86
CA ARG A 86 -10.76 -12.97 3.24
C ARG A 86 -12.22 -12.81 3.63
N ASN A 87 -12.83 -11.67 3.32
CA ASN A 87 -14.23 -11.42 3.61
C ASN A 87 -15.14 -12.41 2.86
N ASP A 88 -14.84 -12.71 1.60
CA ASP A 88 -15.60 -13.69 0.83
C ASP A 88 -15.48 -15.10 1.44
N PHE A 89 -14.27 -15.50 1.85
CA PHE A 89 -14.03 -16.79 2.50
C PHE A 89 -14.71 -16.92 3.88
N LEU A 90 -14.79 -15.84 4.66
CA LEU A 90 -15.44 -15.85 5.98
C LEU A 90 -16.98 -15.80 5.90
N ASN A 91 -17.54 -15.40 4.75
CA ASN A 91 -18.99 -15.31 4.54
C ASN A 91 -19.55 -16.50 3.74
N SER A 92 -18.71 -17.43 3.28
CA SER A 92 -19.08 -18.70 2.63
C SER A 92 -19.26 -19.83 3.63
#